data_AF-A0A556QSA9-F1
#
_entry.id   AF-A0A556QSA9-F1
#
_cell.length_a   1.000
_cell.length_b   1.000
_cell.length_c   1.000
_cell.angle_alpha   90.00
_cell.angle_beta   90.00
_cell.angle_gamma   90.00
#
_symmetry.space_group_name_H-M   'P 1'
#
loop_
_entity.id
_entity.type
_entity.pdbx_description
1 polymer ?
#
loop_
_entity_poly.entity_id
_entity_poly.type
_entity_poly.pdbx_seq_one_letter_code
_entity_poly.pdbx_strand_id
1 'polypeptide(L)'
;MKPRPQSVRLHLCLAGIVAAGVLAAGLMVARPSSPNEAPVVVRSLPLASSRIAQAETAPRIAFLDLKSQVVSEADRYRCGILFRQWADRDFAAALECADRQPAGPWREEMFGWLALVVARLNPAEAATMADRDMKPGLVRNETVISILHLWARTDLARATTWADSFPPGAFRDRALDEVAGFMSDVPPERSPN
;
A
#
# COMPACT_ATOMS: atom_id res chain seq x y z
N MET A 1 -23.92 73.20 -21.15
CA MET A 1 -24.66 72.11 -20.48
C MET A 1 -23.87 71.77 -19.22
N LYS A 2 -24.28 72.26 -18.04
CA LYS A 2 -25.21 71.66 -17.03
C LYS A 2 -24.66 70.38 -16.35
N PRO A 3 -24.98 70.16 -15.06
CA PRO A 3 -24.02 69.80 -14.00
C PRO A 3 -24.17 68.38 -13.40
N ARG A 4 -23.32 68.07 -12.41
CA ARG A 4 -23.26 66.90 -11.48
C ARG A 4 -24.61 66.25 -11.10
N PRO A 5 -24.61 64.98 -10.64
CA PRO A 5 -24.74 64.75 -9.17
C PRO A 5 -23.95 63.52 -8.62
N GLN A 6 -23.35 63.63 -7.43
CA GLN A 6 -23.72 63.00 -6.14
C GLN A 6 -22.96 61.68 -5.85
N SER A 7 -22.06 61.63 -4.85
CA SER A 7 -22.28 61.56 -3.40
C SER A 7 -22.77 60.20 -2.90
N VAL A 8 -21.87 59.50 -2.21
CA VAL A 8 -22.06 58.76 -0.93
C VAL A 8 -23.17 57.70 -0.89
N ARG A 9 -22.78 56.43 -0.62
CA ARG A 9 -23.23 55.69 0.58
C ARG A 9 -22.50 54.36 0.74
N LEU A 10 -21.73 54.27 1.82
CA LEU A 10 -21.45 53.03 2.55
C LEU A 10 -22.80 52.34 2.85
N HIS A 11 -22.96 51.10 2.40
CA HIS A 11 -23.77 50.13 3.12
C HIS A 11 -22.99 48.82 3.16
N LEU A 12 -22.34 48.57 4.30
CA LEU A 12 -22.05 47.22 4.75
C LEU A 12 -23.38 46.46 4.83
N CYS A 13 -23.49 45.36 4.09
CA CYS A 13 -24.33 44.23 4.47
C CYS A 13 -23.45 43.00 4.59
N LEU A 14 -23.21 42.57 5.83
CA LEU A 14 -22.83 41.20 6.16
C LEU A 14 -23.98 40.27 5.78
N ALA A 15 -23.67 39.17 5.11
CA ALA A 15 -24.13 37.80 5.44
C ALA A 15 -23.86 36.87 4.26
N GLY A 16 -23.12 35.78 4.48
CA GLY A 16 -22.96 34.72 3.49
C GLY A 16 -21.66 33.95 3.60
N ILE A 17 -21.43 33.32 4.76
CA ILE A 17 -20.38 32.32 4.96
C ILE A 17 -20.76 31.07 4.15
N VAL A 18 -19.91 30.67 3.20
CA VAL A 18 -19.69 29.24 2.93
C VAL A 18 -18.18 29.03 2.81
N ALA A 19 -17.67 28.25 3.77
CA ALA A 19 -16.28 27.88 3.91
C ALA A 19 -15.87 26.85 2.84
N ALA A 20 -14.75 27.11 2.18
CA ALA A 20 -13.87 26.09 1.63
C ALA A 20 -12.45 26.56 1.90
N GLY A 21 -11.87 26.03 2.99
CA GLY A 21 -10.58 26.42 3.52
C GLY A 21 -9.44 25.99 2.61
N VAL A 22 -8.99 26.92 1.77
CA VAL A 22 -7.56 27.02 1.45
C VAL A 22 -6.95 27.76 2.63
N LEU A 23 -6.28 27.03 3.53
CA LEU A 23 -5.43 27.64 4.57
C LEU A 23 -4.19 28.21 3.87
N ALA A 24 -4.39 29.36 3.23
CA ALA A 24 -3.32 30.30 2.97
C ALA A 24 -2.70 30.61 4.33
N ALA A 25 -1.42 30.31 4.48
CA ALA A 25 -0.63 30.66 5.64
C ALA A 25 -0.70 32.19 5.83
N GLY A 26 -1.64 32.63 6.68
CA GLY A 26 -1.71 33.99 7.14
C GLY A 26 -0.46 34.27 7.95
N LEU A 27 0.51 34.97 7.37
CA LEU A 27 1.49 35.69 8.15
C LEU A 27 0.73 36.75 8.98
N MET A 28 0.39 36.42 10.22
CA MET A 28 0.15 37.44 11.22
C MET A 28 1.51 38.07 11.56
N VAL A 29 1.86 39.15 10.88
CA VAL A 29 2.94 40.03 11.30
C VAL A 29 2.41 40.83 12.49
N ALA A 30 2.74 40.39 13.70
CA ALA A 30 2.55 41.20 14.90
C ALA A 30 3.45 42.44 14.80
N ARG A 31 2.86 43.62 14.94
CA ARG A 31 3.57 44.91 14.92
C ARG A 31 4.39 45.05 16.22
N PRO A 32 5.72 45.23 16.17
CA PRO A 32 6.53 45.31 17.38
C PRO A 32 6.27 46.63 18.13
N SER A 33 6.10 46.56 19.45
CA SER A 33 5.82 47.68 20.35
C SER A 33 7.08 48.31 20.99
N SER A 34 8.29 47.98 20.52
CA SER A 34 9.53 48.65 20.96
C SER A 34 10.67 48.49 19.94
N PRO A 35 11.58 49.48 19.81
CA PRO A 35 12.60 49.53 18.75
C PRO A 35 13.91 48.76 19.04
N ASN A 36 13.98 47.91 20.06
CA ASN A 36 15.24 47.25 20.43
C ASN A 36 15.07 45.79 20.92
N GLU A 37 14.48 44.93 20.09
CA GLU A 37 14.64 43.48 20.20
C GLU A 37 14.90 42.90 18.80
N ALA A 38 15.98 42.13 18.65
CA ALA A 38 16.27 41.39 17.43
C ALA A 38 15.17 40.34 17.19
N PRO A 39 14.72 40.10 15.94
CA PRO A 39 13.66 39.15 15.67
C PRO A 39 14.13 37.73 16.05
N VAL A 40 13.58 37.18 17.12
CA VAL A 40 13.68 35.75 17.40
C VAL A 40 12.81 35.03 16.38
N VAL A 41 13.44 34.50 15.34
CA VAL A 41 12.78 33.60 14.39
C VAL A 41 12.50 32.29 15.11
N VAL A 42 11.31 32.17 15.70
CA VAL A 42 10.80 30.88 16.19
C VAL A 42 10.51 30.00 14.97
N ARG A 43 11.51 29.25 14.52
CA ARG A 43 11.32 28.18 13.54
C ARG A 43 10.50 27.08 14.21
N SER A 44 9.19 27.07 13.99
CA SER A 44 8.33 25.94 14.32
C SER A 44 8.77 24.75 13.45
N LEU A 45 9.51 23.83 14.04
CA LEU A 45 9.83 22.54 13.45
C LEU A 45 8.72 21.54 13.79
N PRO A 46 7.91 21.05 12.83
CA PRO A 46 7.12 19.86 13.06
C PRO A 46 8.00 18.63 12.78
N LEU A 47 9.00 18.36 13.61
CA LEU A 47 9.89 17.19 13.43
C LEU A 47 9.17 15.85 13.71
N ALA A 48 8.05 15.86 14.42
CA ALA A 48 7.25 14.66 14.67
C ALA A 48 6.31 14.34 13.49
N SER A 49 5.64 15.34 12.93
CA SER A 49 4.73 15.18 11.79
C SER A 49 5.48 14.84 10.49
N SER A 50 6.72 15.33 10.34
CA SER A 50 7.51 15.05 9.13
C SER A 50 8.03 13.61 9.09
N ARG A 51 8.48 13.05 10.22
CA ARG A 51 9.08 11.70 10.25
C ARG A 51 8.05 10.59 10.15
N ILE A 52 6.87 10.76 10.75
CA ILE A 52 5.78 9.78 10.67
C ILE A 52 5.22 9.74 9.23
N ALA A 53 4.94 10.91 8.63
CA ALA A 53 4.51 10.98 7.23
C ALA A 53 5.58 10.49 6.23
N GLN A 54 6.88 10.71 6.51
CA GLN A 54 7.98 10.16 5.71
C GLN A 54 8.11 8.64 5.88
N ALA A 55 7.93 8.10 7.08
CA ALA A 55 7.95 6.65 7.32
C ALA A 55 6.75 5.94 6.65
N GLU A 56 5.60 6.62 6.56
CA GLU A 56 4.40 6.16 5.86
C GLU A 56 4.57 6.15 4.33
N THR A 57 5.37 7.08 3.77
CA THR A 57 5.58 7.23 2.32
C THR A 57 6.86 6.57 1.79
N ALA A 58 7.79 6.16 2.65
CA ALA A 58 9.11 5.66 2.25
C ALA A 58 9.08 4.43 1.32
N PRO A 59 8.29 3.36 1.58
CA PRO A 59 8.27 2.20 0.69
C PRO A 59 7.67 2.52 -0.69
N ARG A 60 6.65 3.39 -0.73
CA ARG A 60 6.03 3.84 -1.97
C ARG A 60 7.03 4.62 -2.82
N ILE A 61 7.70 5.63 -2.25
CA ILE A 61 8.68 6.44 -2.99
C ILE A 61 9.84 5.56 -3.46
N ALA A 62 10.41 4.75 -2.57
CA ALA A 62 11.51 3.85 -2.92
C ALA A 62 11.14 2.85 -4.03
N PHE A 63 9.92 2.32 -4.02
CA PHE A 63 9.41 1.47 -5.09
C PHE A 63 9.32 2.22 -6.42
N LEU A 64 8.72 3.41 -6.44
CA LEU A 64 8.53 4.20 -7.66
C LEU A 64 9.88 4.64 -8.25
N ASP A 65 10.82 5.07 -7.41
CA ASP A 65 12.16 5.45 -7.82
C ASP A 65 12.90 4.26 -8.43
N LEU A 66 12.91 3.12 -7.73
CA LEU A 66 13.59 1.92 -8.22
C LEU A 66 12.99 1.39 -9.52
N LYS A 67 11.65 1.38 -9.63
CA LYS A 67 10.94 0.97 -10.83
C LYS A 67 11.22 1.88 -12.04
N SER A 68 11.49 3.17 -11.79
CA SER A 68 11.77 4.15 -12.85
C SER A 68 13.17 4.00 -13.45
N GLN A 69 14.08 3.36 -12.72
CA GLN A 69 15.41 3.01 -13.18
C GLN A 69 15.33 1.68 -13.93
N VAL A 70 16.10 1.52 -15.01
CA VAL A 70 16.09 0.31 -15.86
C VAL A 70 16.21 -0.93 -14.97
N VAL A 71 15.09 -1.66 -14.82
CA VAL A 71 14.94 -2.70 -13.80
C VAL A 71 15.81 -3.90 -14.18
N SER A 72 16.93 -4.07 -13.48
CA SER A 72 17.69 -5.33 -13.52
C SER A 72 16.91 -6.44 -12.80
N GLU A 73 17.30 -7.70 -12.99
CA GLU A 73 16.70 -8.82 -12.27
C GLU A 73 16.83 -8.68 -10.74
N ALA A 74 17.95 -8.14 -10.27
CA ALA A 74 18.17 -7.82 -8.86
C ALA A 74 17.22 -6.71 -8.35
N ASP A 75 16.95 -5.70 -9.18
CA ASP A 75 16.02 -4.61 -8.83
C ASP A 75 14.57 -5.09 -8.80
N ARG A 76 14.25 -6.12 -9.59
CA ARG A 76 12.93 -6.76 -9.60
C ARG A 76 12.57 -7.37 -8.25
N TYR A 77 13.51 -8.10 -7.64
CA TYR A 77 13.34 -8.67 -6.31
C TYR A 77 13.14 -7.58 -5.24
N ARG A 78 13.97 -6.54 -5.28
CA ARG A 78 13.89 -5.39 -4.35
C ARG A 78 12.57 -4.62 -4.50
N CYS A 79 12.10 -4.42 -5.72
CA CYS A 79 10.78 -3.86 -5.98
C CYS A 79 9.68 -4.66 -5.28
N GLY A 80 9.73 -5.99 -5.35
CA GLY A 80 8.74 -6.84 -4.69
C GLY A 80 8.70 -6.68 -3.17
N ILE A 81 9.85 -6.50 -2.53
CA ILE A 81 9.93 -6.22 -1.08
C ILE A 81 9.29 -4.86 -0.79
N LEU A 82 9.71 -3.81 -1.48
CA LEU A 82 9.23 -2.44 -1.24
C LEU A 82 7.74 -2.32 -1.53
N PHE A 83 7.26 -2.98 -2.57
CA PHE A 83 5.86 -2.97 -2.94
C PHE A 83 4.96 -3.67 -1.92
N ARG A 84 5.37 -4.82 -1.38
CA ARG A 84 4.62 -5.46 -0.27
C ARG A 84 4.61 -4.60 0.99
N GLN A 85 5.72 -3.94 1.32
CA GLN A 85 5.79 -3.00 2.43
C GLN A 85 4.91 -1.77 2.22
N TRP A 86 4.75 -1.32 0.98
CA TRP A 86 3.80 -0.27 0.63
C TRP A 86 2.37 -0.78 0.80
N ALA A 87 2.02 -1.93 0.21
CA ALA A 87 0.70 -2.53 0.31
C ALA A 87 0.27 -2.86 1.75
N ASP A 88 1.23 -3.17 2.63
CA ASP A 88 1.00 -3.34 4.07
C ASP A 88 0.46 -2.08 4.76
N ARG A 89 0.80 -0.90 4.23
CA ARG A 89 0.41 0.40 4.80
C ARG A 89 -0.79 0.99 4.08
N ASP A 90 -0.82 0.85 2.76
CA ASP A 90 -1.84 1.41 1.88
C ASP A 90 -2.11 0.45 0.71
N PHE A 91 -2.91 -0.58 1.00
CA PHE A 91 -3.27 -1.61 0.03
C PHE A 91 -4.02 -1.02 -1.16
N ALA A 92 -4.91 -0.04 -0.94
CA ALA A 92 -5.73 0.57 -1.97
C ALA A 92 -4.86 1.31 -3.01
N ALA A 93 -3.90 2.13 -2.56
CA ALA A 93 -2.99 2.82 -3.47
C ALA A 93 -2.03 1.86 -4.19
N ALA A 94 -1.59 0.80 -3.52
CA ALA A 94 -0.75 -0.24 -4.15
C ALA A 94 -1.53 -1.02 -5.22
N LEU A 95 -2.78 -1.40 -4.93
CA LEU A 95 -3.68 -2.04 -5.90
C LEU A 95 -3.90 -1.15 -7.12
N GLU A 96 -4.23 0.13 -6.91
CA GLU A 96 -4.40 1.08 -8.01
C GLU A 96 -3.12 1.21 -8.86
N CYS A 97 -1.94 1.14 -8.24
CA CYS A 97 -0.67 1.14 -8.96
C CYS A 97 -0.48 -0.10 -9.84
N ALA A 98 -0.87 -1.28 -9.33
CA ALA A 98 -0.84 -2.53 -10.08
C ALA A 98 -1.84 -2.51 -11.26
N ASP A 99 -3.04 -1.98 -11.05
CA ASP A 99 -4.08 -1.87 -12.08
C ASP A 99 -3.67 -0.99 -13.26
N ARG A 100 -2.93 0.08 -13.00
CA ARG A 100 -2.43 0.97 -14.07
C ARG A 100 -1.27 0.37 -14.88
N GLN A 101 -0.77 -0.81 -14.52
CA GLN A 101 0.29 -1.44 -15.30
C GLN A 101 -0.24 -2.00 -16.62
N PRO A 102 0.53 -1.89 -17.72
CA PRO A 102 0.24 -2.64 -18.92
C PRO A 102 0.15 -4.15 -18.63
N ALA A 103 -0.71 -4.85 -19.37
CA ALA A 103 -0.80 -6.30 -19.26
C ALA A 103 0.56 -6.95 -19.57
N GLY A 104 1.05 -7.82 -18.68
CA GLY A 104 2.33 -8.50 -18.85
C GLY A 104 2.89 -9.04 -17.52
N PRO A 105 4.04 -9.73 -17.55
CA PRO A 105 4.59 -10.41 -16.38
C PRO A 105 4.79 -9.52 -15.15
N TRP A 106 5.19 -8.27 -15.37
CA TRP A 106 5.37 -7.29 -14.29
C TRP A 106 4.08 -6.96 -13.56
N ARG A 107 2.97 -6.81 -14.30
CA ARG A 107 1.64 -6.60 -13.70
C ARG A 107 1.24 -7.81 -12.86
N GLU A 108 1.39 -9.01 -13.42
CA GLU A 108 1.04 -10.26 -12.72
C GLU A 108 1.85 -10.42 -11.42
N GLU A 109 3.13 -10.05 -11.40
CA GLU A 109 3.94 -10.09 -10.19
C GLU A 109 3.45 -9.10 -9.13
N MET A 110 3.05 -7.90 -9.52
CA MET A 110 2.48 -6.92 -8.59
C MET A 110 1.19 -7.47 -7.95
N PHE A 111 0.33 -8.13 -8.71
CA PHE A 111 -0.85 -8.83 -8.15
C PHE A 111 -0.45 -9.97 -7.23
N GLY A 112 0.58 -10.75 -7.60
CA GLY A 112 1.11 -11.79 -6.73
C GLY A 112 1.58 -11.23 -5.39
N TRP A 113 2.30 -10.10 -5.39
CA TRP A 113 2.72 -9.42 -4.17
C TRP A 113 1.57 -8.92 -3.31
N LEU A 114 0.48 -8.40 -3.91
CA LEU A 114 -0.74 -8.03 -3.18
C LEU A 114 -1.41 -9.26 -2.57
N ALA A 115 -1.53 -10.36 -3.31
CA ALA A 115 -2.10 -11.60 -2.81
C ALA A 115 -1.31 -12.14 -1.60
N LEU A 116 0.03 -12.06 -1.63
CA LEU A 116 0.88 -12.43 -0.49
C LEU A 116 0.71 -11.49 0.72
N VAL A 117 0.34 -10.23 0.48
CA VAL A 117 0.03 -9.30 1.59
C VAL A 117 -1.24 -9.76 2.30
N VAL A 118 -2.29 -10.07 1.53
CA VAL A 118 -3.56 -10.61 2.02
C VAL A 118 -3.37 -11.96 2.72
N ALA A 119 -2.54 -12.83 2.15
CA ALA A 119 -2.36 -14.20 2.62
C ALA A 119 -1.86 -14.31 4.06
N ARG A 120 -1.15 -13.31 4.56
CA ARG A 120 -0.67 -13.31 5.96
C ARG A 120 -1.80 -13.22 6.99
N LEU A 121 -2.94 -12.66 6.61
CA LEU A 121 -4.10 -12.50 7.50
C LEU A 121 -5.29 -13.36 7.06
N ASN A 122 -5.50 -13.50 5.75
CA ASN A 122 -6.59 -14.25 5.18
C ASN A 122 -6.12 -15.05 3.94
N PRO A 123 -5.51 -16.24 4.12
CA PRO A 123 -5.06 -17.08 3.02
C PRO A 123 -6.18 -17.46 2.03
N ALA A 124 -7.41 -17.66 2.50
CA ALA A 124 -8.55 -18.01 1.64
C ALA A 124 -8.96 -16.85 0.72
N GLU A 125 -8.90 -15.61 1.21
CA GLU A 125 -9.16 -14.43 0.38
C GLU A 125 -8.00 -14.17 -0.60
N ALA A 126 -6.75 -14.43 -0.19
CA ALA A 126 -5.61 -14.39 -1.10
C ALA A 126 -5.73 -15.42 -2.23
N ALA A 127 -6.19 -16.64 -1.94
CA ALA A 127 -6.49 -17.65 -2.95
C ALA A 127 -7.54 -17.14 -3.95
N THR A 128 -8.64 -16.57 -3.43
CA THR A 128 -9.70 -15.96 -4.27
C THR A 128 -9.15 -14.82 -5.12
N MET A 129 -8.27 -13.99 -4.56
CA MET A 129 -7.60 -12.90 -5.27
C MET A 129 -6.70 -13.42 -6.40
N ALA A 130 -5.89 -14.45 -6.15
CA ALA A 130 -5.02 -15.05 -7.16
C ALA A 130 -5.81 -15.69 -8.31
N ASP A 131 -7.01 -16.22 -8.04
CA ASP A 131 -7.90 -16.75 -9.07
C ASP A 131 -8.58 -15.65 -9.90
N ARG A 132 -8.99 -14.57 -9.24
CA ARG A 132 -9.73 -13.47 -9.87
C ARG A 132 -8.84 -12.53 -10.68
N ASP A 133 -7.69 -12.15 -10.13
CA ASP A 133 -6.94 -10.99 -10.62
C ASP A 133 -5.68 -11.36 -11.42
N MET A 134 -5.22 -12.62 -11.32
CA MET A 134 -4.02 -13.10 -12.00
C MET A 134 -4.35 -14.02 -13.17
N LYS A 135 -3.60 -13.87 -14.26
CA LYS A 135 -3.73 -14.75 -15.43
C LYS A 135 -3.08 -16.12 -15.17
N PRO A 136 -3.62 -17.21 -15.74
CA PRO A 136 -2.96 -18.51 -15.72
C PRO A 136 -1.54 -18.42 -16.27
N GLY A 137 -0.57 -19.01 -15.56
CA GLY A 137 0.83 -19.01 -15.95
C GLY A 137 1.78 -19.17 -14.75
N LEU A 138 3.08 -19.11 -15.04
CA LEU A 138 4.13 -19.35 -14.04
C LEU A 138 4.00 -18.44 -12.81
N VAL A 139 3.81 -17.13 -13.01
CA VAL A 139 3.72 -16.15 -11.90
C VAL A 139 2.56 -16.45 -10.95
N ARG A 140 1.39 -16.81 -11.50
CA ARG A 140 0.23 -17.22 -10.69
C ARG A 140 0.51 -18.52 -9.95
N ASN A 141 1.08 -19.51 -10.63
CA ASN A 141 1.39 -20.80 -10.01
C ASN A 141 2.36 -20.64 -8.81
N GLU A 142 3.44 -19.86 -8.96
CA GLU A 142 4.37 -19.61 -7.86
C GLU A 142 3.73 -18.79 -6.72
N THR A 143 2.82 -17.87 -7.04
CA THR A 143 2.05 -17.13 -6.03
C THR A 143 1.12 -18.07 -5.27
N VAL A 144 0.42 -18.96 -5.95
CA VAL A 144 -0.46 -19.97 -5.34
C VAL A 144 0.32 -20.87 -4.39
N ILE A 145 1.49 -21.38 -4.79
CA ILE A 145 2.35 -22.17 -3.91
C ILE A 145 2.79 -21.35 -2.68
N SER A 146 3.14 -20.08 -2.86
CA SER A 146 3.51 -19.21 -1.74
C SER A 146 2.34 -18.94 -0.78
N ILE A 147 1.12 -18.76 -1.29
CA ILE A 147 -0.10 -18.65 -0.46
C ILE A 147 -0.33 -19.95 0.30
N LEU A 148 -0.14 -21.10 -0.38
CA LEU A 148 -0.31 -22.42 0.18
C LEU A 148 0.64 -22.66 1.36
N HIS A 149 1.91 -22.26 1.23
CA HIS A 149 2.89 -22.30 2.32
C HIS A 149 2.48 -21.43 3.51
N LEU A 150 1.99 -20.21 3.26
CA LEU A 150 1.50 -19.33 4.33
C LEU A 150 0.27 -19.92 5.03
N TRP A 151 -0.64 -20.52 4.25
CA TRP A 151 -1.82 -21.16 4.78
C TRP A 151 -1.46 -22.39 5.62
N ALA A 152 -0.60 -23.27 5.11
CA ALA A 152 -0.21 -24.51 5.78
C ALA A 152 0.42 -24.27 7.16
N ARG A 153 1.13 -23.15 7.34
CA ARG A 153 1.70 -22.74 8.64
C ARG A 153 0.66 -22.39 9.72
N THR A 154 -0.56 -22.06 9.33
CA THR A 154 -1.62 -21.62 10.25
C THR A 154 -2.79 -22.59 10.29
N ASP A 155 -3.11 -23.23 9.18
CA ASP A 155 -4.18 -24.21 9.02
C ASP A 155 -3.83 -25.19 7.90
N LEU A 156 -3.12 -26.24 8.30
CA LEU A 156 -2.66 -27.28 7.39
C LEU A 156 -3.83 -27.99 6.69
N ALA A 157 -4.92 -28.28 7.40
CA ALA A 157 -6.05 -29.02 6.85
C ALA A 157 -6.75 -28.26 5.72
N ARG A 158 -6.96 -26.94 5.89
CA ARG A 158 -7.56 -26.12 4.83
C ARG A 158 -6.59 -25.88 3.67
N ALA A 159 -5.29 -25.77 3.94
CA ALA A 159 -4.29 -25.71 2.88
C ALA A 159 -4.29 -27.00 2.03
N THR A 160 -4.32 -28.18 2.65
CA THR A 160 -4.43 -29.48 1.94
C THR A 160 -5.71 -29.55 1.12
N THR A 161 -6.83 -29.12 1.69
CA THR A 161 -8.14 -29.11 1.00
C THR A 161 -8.09 -28.23 -0.25
N TRP A 162 -7.44 -27.07 -0.16
CA TRP A 162 -7.28 -26.18 -1.31
C TRP A 162 -6.32 -26.76 -2.36
N ALA A 163 -5.19 -27.34 -1.96
CA ALA A 163 -4.28 -28.03 -2.88
C ALA A 163 -4.98 -29.18 -3.63
N ASP A 164 -5.78 -29.97 -2.94
CA ASP A 164 -6.50 -31.10 -3.52
C ASP A 164 -7.60 -30.67 -4.51
N SER A 165 -8.09 -29.44 -4.38
CA SER A 165 -9.14 -28.87 -5.24
C SER A 165 -8.66 -28.50 -6.65
N PHE A 166 -7.34 -28.41 -6.87
CA PHE A 166 -6.82 -28.12 -8.21
C PHE A 166 -7.10 -29.27 -9.19
N PRO A 167 -7.27 -28.99 -10.50
CA PRO A 167 -7.50 -30.02 -11.49
C PRO A 167 -6.37 -31.08 -11.50
N PRO A 168 -6.67 -32.36 -11.75
CA PRO A 168 -5.66 -33.41 -11.82
C PRO A 168 -4.52 -33.07 -12.79
N GLY A 169 -3.27 -33.24 -12.34
CA GLY A 169 -2.07 -33.00 -13.12
C GLY A 169 -0.91 -32.44 -12.29
N ALA A 170 0.22 -32.18 -12.96
CA ALA A 170 1.50 -31.86 -12.31
C ALA A 170 1.46 -30.68 -11.33
N PHE A 171 0.59 -29.68 -11.54
CA PHE A 171 0.48 -28.56 -10.61
C PHE A 171 -0.22 -28.94 -9.30
N ARG A 172 -1.27 -29.77 -9.37
CA ARG A 172 -1.95 -30.32 -8.19
C ARG A 172 -1.01 -31.20 -7.39
N ASP A 173 -0.28 -32.07 -8.09
CA ASP A 173 0.68 -32.99 -7.46
C ASP A 173 1.76 -32.18 -6.72
N ARG A 174 2.34 -31.16 -7.37
CA ARG A 174 3.26 -30.22 -6.73
C ARG A 174 2.63 -29.54 -5.51
N ALA A 175 1.41 -29.02 -5.62
CA ALA A 175 0.76 -28.33 -4.50
C ALA A 175 0.56 -29.26 -3.30
N LEU A 176 0.15 -30.51 -3.53
CA LEU A 176 0.02 -31.51 -2.47
C LEU A 176 1.37 -31.86 -1.84
N ASP A 177 2.42 -32.03 -2.63
CA ASP A 177 3.78 -32.30 -2.13
C ASP A 177 4.29 -31.15 -1.25
N GLU A 178 4.07 -29.90 -1.67
CA GLU A 178 4.46 -28.71 -0.92
C GLU A 178 3.76 -28.63 0.45
N VAL A 179 2.49 -29.02 0.53
CA VAL A 179 1.74 -29.07 1.79
C VAL A 179 2.18 -30.24 2.66
N ALA A 180 2.43 -31.41 2.07
CA ALA A 180 2.90 -32.60 2.79
C ALA A 180 4.24 -32.36 3.51
N GLY A 181 5.09 -31.48 2.95
CA GLY A 181 6.31 -31.00 3.62
C GLY A 181 6.06 -30.42 5.02
N PHE A 182 4.92 -29.76 5.26
CA PHE A 182 4.55 -29.20 6.56
C PHE A 182 4.01 -30.23 7.56
N MET A 183 3.59 -31.42 7.11
CA MET A 183 3.17 -32.51 7.99
C MET A 183 4.36 -33.16 8.71
N SER A 184 5.53 -33.14 8.08
CA SER A 184 6.74 -33.82 8.58
C SER A 184 7.43 -33.08 9.74
N ASP A 185 7.04 -31.83 10.00
CA ASP A 185 7.49 -31.04 11.16
C ASP A 185 6.63 -31.24 12.42
N VAL A 186 5.54 -32.03 12.32
CA VAL A 186 4.78 -32.47 13.51
C VAL A 186 5.50 -33.68 14.11
N PRO A 187 6.06 -33.60 15.33
CA PRO A 187 6.71 -34.74 15.96
C PRO A 187 5.74 -35.93 16.02
N PRO A 188 6.19 -37.17 15.76
CA PRO A 188 5.31 -38.33 15.90
C PRO A 188 4.72 -38.31 17.31
N GLU A 189 3.39 -38.40 17.40
CA GLU A 189 2.67 -38.52 18.67
C GLU A 189 3.34 -39.61 19.50
N ARG A 190 3.88 -39.24 20.66
CA ARG A 190 4.47 -40.20 21.58
C ARG A 190 3.31 -41.03 22.13
N SER A 191 3.20 -42.28 21.68
CA SER A 191 2.16 -43.20 22.15
C SER A 191 2.17 -43.25 23.69
N PRO A 192 1.02 -43.02 24.36
CA PRO A 192 0.95 -43.22 25.80
C PRO A 192 1.09 -44.72 26.09
N ASN A 193 2.12 -45.06 26.89
CA ASN A 193 2.28 -46.35 27.54
C ASN A 193 1.24 -46.51 28.66
#